data_AF-A0A936ZHR1-F1
#
_entry.id   AF-A0A936ZHR1-F1
#
_cell.length_a   1.000
_cell.length_b   1.000
_cell.length_c   1.000
_cell.angle_alpha   90.00
_cell.angle_beta   90.00
_cell.angle_gamma   90.00
#
_symmetry.space_group_name_H-M   'P 1'
#
loop_
_entity.id
_entity.type
_entity.pdbx_description
1 polymer ?
#
loop_
_entity_poly.entity_id
_entity_poly.type
_entity_poly.pdbx_seq_one_letter_code
_entity_poly.pdbx_strand_id
1 'polypeptide(L)'
;MPDFTFLWPLIWQSALLPFGVAAAVMLALRAWGAPAYAAAVALAAGLLVAYFAALQGPWAAWPRTAADALPWIAAAAALLTVPVERLRRPTLRRTARLALGLLAAALLVVPAVASFGVAKALGAVVAVALAVAVLWGLVARASPGPRIQPLLLAAVAGGAGLALMLDSSQSAGRLSGALAASLAACAVLGCWPQPGPLARPASGVAVLLVATLLAMAHLYAGFPLLYIALLAAALLAQPLVAALTRRPPAGAAAPLAAAVLTLIPVVATVALAVKAAQDAGGY
;
A
#
# COMPACT_ATOMS: atom_id res chain seq x y z
N MET A 1 11.24 -1.06 -34.83
CA MET A 1 10.82 0.00 -33.87
C MET A 1 10.05 -0.67 -32.75
N PRO A 2 10.31 -0.34 -31.47
CA PRO A 2 9.50 -0.88 -30.37
C PRO A 2 8.03 -0.45 -30.54
N ASP A 3 7.13 -1.42 -30.47
CA ASP A 3 5.68 -1.19 -30.56
C ASP A 3 5.19 -0.70 -29.19
N PHE A 4 4.76 0.56 -29.10
CA PHE A 4 4.29 1.16 -27.85
C PHE A 4 2.78 1.03 -27.63
N THR A 5 2.06 0.34 -28.52
CA THR A 5 0.59 0.19 -28.40
C THR A 5 0.16 -0.50 -27.12
N PHE A 6 1.01 -1.36 -26.53
CA PHE A 6 0.74 -2.02 -25.24
C PHE A 6 0.91 -1.11 -24.02
N LEU A 7 1.66 0.00 -24.13
CA LEU A 7 1.89 0.91 -23.00
C LEU A 7 0.64 1.70 -22.63
N TRP A 8 -0.17 2.07 -23.63
CA TRP A 8 -1.33 2.92 -23.40
C TRP A 8 -2.40 2.26 -22.51
N PRO A 9 -2.85 1.01 -22.79
CA PRO A 9 -3.76 0.29 -21.89
C PRO A 9 -3.19 0.10 -20.48
N LEU A 10 -1.88 -0.15 -20.38
CA LEU A 10 -1.20 -0.32 -19.11
C LEU A 10 -1.27 0.96 -18.27
N ILE A 11 -0.83 2.09 -18.82
CA ILE A 11 -0.86 3.40 -18.15
C ILE A 11 -2.30 3.78 -17.77
N TRP A 12 -3.25 3.51 -18.65
CA TRP A 12 -4.66 3.74 -18.38
C TRP A 12 -5.13 2.94 -17.15
N GLN A 13 -4.93 1.62 -17.15
CA GLN A 13 -5.43 0.72 -16.10
C GLN A 13 -4.69 0.87 -14.77
N SER A 14 -3.36 1.07 -14.78
CA SER A 14 -2.55 1.08 -13.57
C SER A 14 -2.26 2.47 -13.01
N ALA A 15 -2.56 3.56 -13.74
CA ALA A 15 -2.27 4.91 -13.27
C ALA A 15 -3.45 5.87 -13.44
N LEU A 16 -3.90 6.12 -14.68
CA LEU A 16 -4.88 7.18 -14.95
C LEU A 16 -6.25 6.90 -14.34
N LEU A 17 -6.76 5.68 -14.56
CA LEU A 17 -8.04 5.22 -14.02
C LEU A 17 -8.07 5.22 -12.47
N PRO A 18 -7.14 4.56 -11.76
CA PRO A 18 -7.14 4.57 -10.29
C PRO A 18 -6.88 5.95 -9.68
N PHE A 19 -6.11 6.81 -10.36
CA PHE A 19 -5.94 8.21 -9.96
C PHE A 19 -7.25 8.98 -10.09
N GLY A 20 -7.89 8.92 -11.26
CA GLY A 20 -9.13 9.63 -11.55
C GLY A 20 -10.28 9.22 -10.64
N VAL A 21 -10.44 7.92 -10.38
CA VAL A 21 -11.46 7.41 -9.46
C VAL A 21 -11.19 7.83 -8.03
N ALA A 22 -9.96 7.67 -7.54
CA ALA A 22 -9.61 8.13 -6.20
C ALA A 22 -9.86 9.63 -6.05
N ALA A 23 -9.52 10.43 -7.07
CA ALA A 23 -9.78 11.86 -7.10
C ALA A 23 -11.28 12.19 -7.03
N ALA A 24 -12.08 11.57 -7.89
CA ALA A 24 -13.52 11.78 -7.95
C ALA A 24 -14.20 11.41 -6.62
N VAL A 25 -13.88 10.24 -6.07
CA VAL A 25 -14.44 9.76 -4.79
C VAL A 25 -14.03 10.69 -3.64
N MET A 26 -12.78 11.13 -3.60
CA MET A 26 -12.30 12.05 -2.58
C MET A 26 -13.01 13.41 -2.64
N LEU A 27 -13.21 13.96 -3.85
CA LEU A 27 -13.94 15.21 -4.05
C LEU A 27 -15.43 15.06 -3.68
N ALA A 28 -16.08 13.99 -4.11
CA ALA A 28 -17.48 13.71 -3.79
C ALA A 28 -17.71 13.60 -2.28
N LEU A 29 -16.90 12.80 -1.58
CA LEU A 29 -17.04 12.62 -0.13
C LEU A 29 -16.71 13.89 0.67
N ARG A 30 -15.83 14.74 0.15
CA ARG A 30 -15.58 16.07 0.73
C ARG A 30 -16.76 17.01 0.53
N ALA A 31 -17.35 17.04 -0.66
CA ALA A 31 -18.55 17.83 -0.93
C ALA A 31 -19.74 17.39 -0.05
N TRP A 32 -19.80 16.11 0.30
CA TRP A 32 -20.80 15.53 1.19
C TRP A 32 -20.49 15.72 2.70
N GLY A 33 -19.42 16.42 3.06
CA GLY A 33 -19.09 16.69 4.46
C GLY A 33 -18.53 15.48 5.23
N ALA A 34 -17.98 14.47 4.55
CA ALA A 34 -17.37 13.28 5.15
C ALA A 34 -15.83 13.21 4.99
N PRO A 35 -15.06 14.28 5.32
CA PRO A 35 -13.62 14.33 5.03
C PRO A 35 -12.80 13.27 5.77
N ALA A 36 -13.28 12.77 6.90
CA ALA A 36 -12.62 11.73 7.69
C ALA A 36 -12.53 10.37 6.97
N TYR A 37 -13.50 10.07 6.08
CA TYR A 37 -13.57 8.83 5.30
C TYR A 37 -13.02 9.00 3.88
N ALA A 38 -13.02 10.25 3.37
CA ALA A 38 -12.74 10.55 1.97
C ALA A 38 -11.47 9.87 1.43
N ALA A 39 -10.33 10.04 2.10
CA ALA A 39 -9.06 9.44 1.64
C ALA A 39 -9.04 7.91 1.79
N ALA A 40 -9.63 7.35 2.85
CA ALA A 40 -9.67 5.91 3.07
C ALA A 40 -10.50 5.20 1.98
N VAL A 41 -11.67 5.74 1.67
CA VAL A 41 -12.57 5.21 0.65
C VAL A 41 -12.01 5.47 -0.76
N ALA A 42 -11.40 6.63 -1.01
CA ALA A 42 -10.77 6.93 -2.29
C ALA A 42 -9.62 5.96 -2.64
N LEU A 43 -8.77 5.62 -1.66
CA LEU A 43 -7.69 4.64 -1.85
C LEU A 43 -8.25 3.25 -2.20
N ALA A 44 -9.24 2.79 -1.46
CA ALA A 44 -9.88 1.50 -1.73
C ALA A 44 -10.58 1.50 -3.09
N ALA A 45 -11.33 2.55 -3.43
CA ALA A 45 -12.02 2.68 -4.71
C ALA A 45 -11.06 2.68 -5.90
N GLY A 46 -9.95 3.42 -5.82
CA GLY A 46 -8.93 3.44 -6.86
C GLY A 46 -8.30 2.06 -7.07
N LEU A 47 -7.92 1.37 -5.99
CA LEU A 47 -7.40 -0.01 -6.09
C LEU A 47 -8.43 -0.99 -6.66
N LEU A 48 -9.69 -0.91 -6.20
CA LEU A 48 -10.78 -1.77 -6.68
C LEU A 48 -11.05 -1.59 -8.17
N VAL A 49 -11.09 -0.35 -8.64
CA VAL A 49 -11.29 -0.08 -10.06
C VAL A 49 -10.12 -0.62 -10.89
N ALA A 50 -8.88 -0.45 -10.42
CA ALA A 50 -7.73 -1.05 -11.09
C ALA A 50 -7.77 -2.58 -11.06
N TYR A 51 -8.24 -3.19 -9.97
CA TYR A 51 -8.47 -4.64 -9.88
C TYR A 51 -9.41 -5.13 -10.99
N PHE A 52 -10.58 -4.53 -11.11
CA PHE A 52 -11.55 -4.92 -12.14
C PHE A 52 -11.05 -4.64 -13.55
N ALA A 53 -10.35 -3.52 -13.76
CA ALA A 53 -9.81 -3.16 -15.07
C ALA A 53 -8.64 -4.07 -15.50
N ALA A 54 -7.77 -4.46 -14.57
CA ALA A 54 -6.56 -5.22 -14.86
C ALA A 54 -6.80 -6.74 -14.90
N LEU A 55 -7.71 -7.27 -14.07
CA LEU A 55 -7.92 -8.72 -13.95
C LEU A 55 -9.12 -9.24 -14.74
N GLN A 56 -10.04 -8.37 -15.17
CA GLN A 56 -11.19 -8.65 -16.09
C GLN A 56 -12.10 -9.85 -15.73
N GLY A 57 -11.88 -10.51 -14.59
CA GLY A 57 -12.64 -11.66 -14.14
C GLY A 57 -13.84 -11.28 -13.25
N PRO A 58 -14.89 -12.12 -13.20
CA PRO A 58 -15.98 -11.94 -12.26
C PRO A 58 -15.43 -12.06 -10.83
N TRP A 59 -15.75 -11.09 -9.97
CA TRP A 59 -15.35 -11.14 -8.57
C TRP A 59 -16.02 -12.33 -7.88
N ALA A 60 -15.22 -13.25 -7.36
CA ALA A 60 -15.71 -14.37 -6.57
C ALA A 60 -16.13 -13.90 -5.18
N ALA A 61 -17.34 -14.29 -4.75
CA ALA A 61 -17.83 -14.00 -3.41
C ALA A 61 -16.95 -14.62 -2.31
N TRP A 62 -16.28 -15.74 -2.59
CA TRP A 62 -15.30 -16.36 -1.70
C TRP A 62 -13.93 -16.45 -2.37
N PRO A 63 -12.84 -16.08 -1.69
CA PRO A 63 -11.52 -16.06 -2.30
C PRO A 63 -11.05 -17.48 -2.67
N ARG A 64 -10.89 -17.73 -3.97
CA ARG A 64 -10.30 -18.97 -4.51
C ARG A 64 -8.81 -18.79 -4.79
N THR A 65 -8.42 -17.56 -5.09
CA THR A 65 -7.03 -17.12 -5.25
C THR A 65 -6.73 -15.99 -4.27
N ALA A 66 -5.45 -15.71 -4.05
CA ALA A 66 -5.03 -14.56 -3.24
C ALA A 66 -5.53 -13.23 -3.80
N ALA A 67 -5.63 -13.11 -5.13
CA ALA A 67 -6.14 -11.91 -5.79
C ALA A 67 -7.63 -11.68 -5.47
N ASP A 68 -8.45 -12.73 -5.40
CA ASP A 68 -9.88 -12.63 -5.08
C ASP A 68 -10.15 -12.07 -3.67
N ALA A 69 -9.16 -12.15 -2.76
CA ALA A 69 -9.24 -11.59 -1.42
C ALA A 69 -9.04 -10.06 -1.41
N LEU A 70 -8.40 -9.47 -2.43
CA LEU A 70 -8.06 -8.05 -2.46
C LEU A 70 -9.29 -7.13 -2.35
N PRO A 71 -10.42 -7.38 -3.05
CA PRO A 71 -11.59 -6.54 -2.90
C PRO A 71 -12.18 -6.56 -1.49
N TRP A 72 -12.19 -7.74 -0.84
CA TRP A 72 -12.63 -7.90 0.54
C TRP A 72 -11.72 -7.14 1.51
N ILE A 73 -10.40 -7.24 1.32
CA ILE A 73 -9.42 -6.55 2.14
C ILE A 73 -9.53 -5.02 1.95
N ALA A 74 -9.69 -4.54 0.72
CA ALA A 74 -9.86 -3.12 0.42
C ALA A 74 -11.15 -2.55 1.03
N ALA A 75 -12.27 -3.28 0.92
CA ALA A 75 -13.54 -2.89 1.52
C ALA A 75 -13.45 -2.87 3.06
N ALA A 76 -12.90 -3.94 3.66
CA ALA A 76 -12.69 -4.00 5.11
C ALA A 76 -11.76 -2.89 5.60
N ALA A 77 -10.69 -2.58 4.84
CA ALA A 77 -9.80 -1.47 5.13
C ALA A 77 -10.57 -0.14 5.18
N ALA A 78 -11.33 0.18 4.14
CA ALA A 78 -12.07 1.44 4.06
C ALA A 78 -13.13 1.57 5.17
N LEU A 79 -13.84 0.47 5.48
CA LEU A 79 -14.92 0.47 6.47
C LEU A 79 -14.42 0.47 7.92
N LEU A 80 -13.36 -0.29 8.23
CA LEU A 80 -12.96 -0.60 9.60
C LEU A 80 -11.81 0.26 10.11
N THR A 81 -10.97 0.84 9.24
CA THR A 81 -9.85 1.68 9.70
C THR A 81 -10.32 2.94 10.42
N VAL A 82 -11.42 3.56 9.97
CA VAL A 82 -11.97 4.76 10.61
C VAL A 82 -12.50 4.50 12.02
N PRO A 83 -13.39 3.53 12.27
CA PRO A 83 -13.83 3.23 13.63
C PRO A 83 -12.68 2.78 14.53
N VAL A 84 -11.69 2.03 14.00
CA VAL A 84 -10.49 1.65 14.76
C VAL A 84 -9.69 2.86 15.23
N GLU A 85 -9.49 3.87 14.37
CA GLU A 85 -8.79 5.09 14.76
C GLU A 85 -9.61 5.99 15.70
N ARG A 86 -10.93 5.83 15.75
CA ARG A 86 -11.81 6.54 16.72
C ARG A 86 -11.79 5.92 18.12
N LEU A 87 -11.22 4.73 18.30
CA LEU A 87 -11.11 4.10 19.62
C LEU A 87 -10.22 4.94 20.55
N ARG A 88 -10.80 5.35 21.69
CA ARG A 88 -10.11 6.18 22.71
C ARG A 88 -8.98 5.42 23.42
N ARG A 89 -9.19 4.14 23.72
CA ARG A 89 -8.21 3.32 24.47
C ARG A 89 -7.08 2.85 23.54
N PRO A 90 -5.81 3.12 23.87
CA PRO A 90 -4.68 2.76 23.00
C PRO A 90 -4.48 1.25 22.87
N THR A 91 -4.84 0.48 23.91
CA THR A 91 -4.80 -1.00 23.90
C THR A 91 -5.83 -1.55 22.92
N LEU A 92 -7.09 -1.12 23.01
CA LEU A 92 -8.16 -1.52 22.08
C LEU A 92 -7.83 -1.16 20.63
N ARG A 93 -7.21 0.00 20.40
CA ARG A 93 -6.77 0.38 19.05
C ARG A 93 -5.69 -0.55 18.53
N ARG A 94 -4.70 -0.94 19.34
CA ARG A 94 -3.65 -1.90 18.94
C ARG A 94 -4.23 -3.28 18.64
N THR A 95 -5.11 -3.78 19.50
CA THR A 95 -5.73 -5.10 19.30
C THR A 95 -6.63 -5.11 18.06
N ALA A 96 -7.38 -4.03 17.81
CA ALA A 96 -8.18 -3.93 16.60
C ALA A 96 -7.34 -3.85 15.31
N ARG A 97 -6.21 -3.12 15.33
CA ARG A 97 -5.25 -3.13 14.20
C ARG A 97 -4.67 -4.53 13.96
N LEU A 98 -4.33 -5.25 15.02
CA LEU A 98 -3.86 -6.64 14.91
C LEU A 98 -4.95 -7.56 14.38
N ALA A 99 -6.20 -7.43 14.85
CA ALA A 99 -7.33 -8.22 14.37
C ALA A 99 -7.60 -7.98 12.88
N LEU A 100 -7.50 -6.74 12.41
CA LEU A 100 -7.60 -6.41 10.99
C LEU A 100 -6.43 -6.99 10.17
N GLY A 101 -5.20 -6.91 10.71
CA GLY A 101 -4.03 -7.55 10.09
C GLY A 101 -4.19 -9.06 9.99
N LEU A 102 -4.69 -9.71 11.05
CA LEU A 102 -4.99 -11.14 11.07
C LEU A 102 -6.08 -11.50 10.07
N LEU A 103 -7.16 -10.72 9.99
CA LEU A 103 -8.24 -10.93 9.04
C LEU A 103 -7.73 -10.85 7.59
N ALA A 104 -6.97 -9.80 7.26
CA ALA A 104 -6.40 -9.63 5.93
C ALA A 104 -5.39 -10.75 5.59
N ALA A 105 -4.51 -11.09 6.52
CA ALA A 105 -3.52 -12.15 6.33
C ALA A 105 -4.19 -13.52 6.19
N ALA A 106 -5.23 -13.82 6.98
CA ALA A 106 -5.99 -15.05 6.86
C ALA A 106 -6.69 -15.15 5.49
N LEU A 107 -7.40 -14.09 5.08
CA LEU A 107 -8.05 -14.06 3.76
C LEU A 107 -7.04 -14.27 2.62
N LEU A 108 -5.84 -13.71 2.75
CA LEU A 108 -4.78 -13.85 1.77
C LEU A 108 -4.23 -15.28 1.73
N VAL A 109 -3.99 -15.91 2.89
CA VAL A 109 -3.28 -17.20 3.00
C VAL A 109 -4.21 -18.41 2.85
N VAL A 110 -5.50 -18.28 3.18
CA VAL A 110 -6.49 -19.38 3.10
C VAL A 110 -6.41 -20.16 1.78
N PRO A 111 -6.35 -19.52 0.59
CA PRO A 111 -6.22 -20.21 -0.69
C PRO A 111 -4.97 -21.10 -0.82
N ALA A 112 -3.91 -20.85 -0.05
CA ALA A 112 -2.65 -21.59 -0.13
C ALA A 112 -2.39 -22.52 1.06
N VAL A 113 -3.36 -22.71 1.95
CA VAL A 113 -3.21 -23.64 3.08
C VAL A 113 -2.93 -25.07 2.59
N ALA A 114 -3.59 -25.48 1.50
CA ALA A 114 -3.42 -26.79 0.90
C ALA A 114 -2.02 -27.02 0.30
N SER A 115 -1.38 -25.97 -0.23
CA SER A 115 -0.05 -26.06 -0.86
C SER A 115 1.10 -25.89 0.12
N PHE A 116 0.98 -24.99 1.10
CA PHE A 116 2.04 -24.71 2.07
C PHE A 116 2.03 -25.63 3.30
N GLY A 117 0.90 -26.26 3.57
CA GLY A 117 0.64 -26.94 4.84
C GLY A 117 0.26 -25.97 5.96
N VAL A 118 -0.53 -26.46 6.91
CA VAL A 118 -1.17 -25.65 7.96
C VAL A 118 -0.16 -24.88 8.81
N ALA A 119 0.95 -25.51 9.21
CA ALA A 119 1.93 -24.87 10.09
C ALA A 119 2.62 -23.65 9.45
N LYS A 120 3.04 -23.77 8.18
CA LYS A 120 3.65 -22.65 7.44
C LYS A 120 2.64 -21.56 7.15
N ALA A 121 1.41 -21.93 6.80
CA ALA A 121 0.32 -20.98 6.60
C ALA A 121 0.03 -20.16 7.86
N LEU A 122 -0.08 -20.80 9.03
CA LEU A 122 -0.27 -20.10 10.31
C LEU A 122 0.90 -19.17 10.63
N GLY A 123 2.14 -19.62 10.41
CA GLY A 123 3.34 -18.79 10.57
C GLY A 123 3.29 -17.54 9.69
N ALA A 124 2.92 -17.68 8.41
CA ALA A 124 2.76 -16.57 7.48
C ALA A 124 1.66 -15.59 7.93
N VAL A 125 0.50 -16.11 8.36
CA VAL A 125 -0.60 -15.28 8.86
C VAL A 125 -0.15 -14.42 10.05
N VAL A 126 0.52 -15.04 11.03
CA VAL A 126 1.01 -14.34 12.22
C VAL A 126 2.07 -13.30 11.85
N ALA A 127 3.04 -13.66 11.00
CA ALA A 127 4.11 -12.76 10.58
C ALA A 127 3.55 -11.52 9.85
N VAL A 128 2.65 -11.72 8.88
CA VAL A 128 2.03 -10.63 8.12
C VAL A 128 1.18 -9.75 9.05
N ALA A 129 0.36 -10.35 9.92
CA ALA A 129 -0.50 -9.60 10.82
C ALA A 129 0.30 -8.73 11.81
N LEU A 130 1.39 -9.27 12.37
CA LEU A 130 2.28 -8.53 13.26
C LEU A 130 2.99 -7.40 12.50
N ALA A 131 3.51 -7.67 11.30
CA ALA A 131 4.14 -6.65 10.46
C ALA A 131 3.17 -5.50 10.16
N VAL A 132 1.95 -5.80 9.73
CA VAL A 132 0.88 -4.82 9.49
C VAL A 132 0.60 -4.01 10.74
N ALA A 133 0.38 -4.67 11.88
CA ALA A 133 0.03 -3.99 13.13
C ALA A 133 1.14 -3.05 13.62
N VAL A 134 2.41 -3.46 13.49
CA VAL A 134 3.58 -2.65 13.84
C VAL A 134 3.75 -1.48 12.87
N LEU A 135 3.73 -1.73 11.56
CA LEU A 135 3.87 -0.69 10.54
C LEU A 135 2.75 0.35 10.66
N TRP A 136 1.49 -0.08 10.77
CA TRP A 136 0.36 0.82 10.98
C TRP A 136 0.50 1.54 12.33
N GLY A 137 0.96 0.84 13.36
CA GLY A 137 1.41 1.38 14.65
C GLY A 137 2.28 2.62 14.53
N LEU A 138 3.37 2.49 13.78
CA LEU A 138 4.44 3.47 13.65
C LEU A 138 4.06 4.59 12.67
N VAL A 139 3.55 4.23 11.49
CA VAL A 139 3.15 5.18 10.44
C VAL A 139 2.03 6.11 10.92
N ALA A 140 1.04 5.60 11.67
CA ALA A 140 -0.04 6.44 12.20
C ALA A 140 0.41 7.39 13.33
N ARG A 141 1.57 7.15 13.94
CA ARG A 141 2.16 8.02 14.98
C ARG A 141 3.12 9.05 14.40
N ALA A 142 3.83 8.70 13.35
CA ALA A 142 4.77 9.57 12.67
C ALA A 142 4.03 10.56 11.77
N SER A 143 3.68 11.72 12.32
CA SER A 143 3.08 12.81 11.53
C SER A 143 3.96 14.07 11.63
N PRO A 144 5.07 14.17 10.85
CA PRO A 144 5.93 15.33 10.82
C PRO A 144 5.52 16.38 9.79
N GLY A 145 4.36 16.24 9.12
CA GLY A 145 3.84 17.30 8.25
C GLY A 145 2.79 16.84 7.23
N PRO A 146 1.90 17.75 6.81
CA PRO A 146 0.66 17.40 6.12
C PRO A 146 0.82 16.81 4.70
N ARG A 147 1.93 17.08 3.99
CA ARG A 147 1.99 16.90 2.53
C ARG A 147 2.83 15.71 2.04
N ILE A 148 3.81 15.25 2.83
CA ILE A 148 4.88 14.39 2.30
C ILE A 148 4.60 12.90 2.54
N GLN A 149 3.92 12.56 3.63
CA GLN A 149 3.58 11.17 3.96
C GLN A 149 2.89 10.38 2.82
N PRO A 150 1.82 10.89 2.15
CA PRO A 150 1.18 10.14 1.09
C PRO A 150 2.07 9.98 -0.16
N LEU A 151 2.97 10.93 -0.42
CA LEU A 151 3.95 10.83 -1.52
C LEU A 151 5.02 9.78 -1.23
N LEU A 152 5.49 9.67 0.01
CA LEU A 152 6.44 8.62 0.41
C LEU A 152 5.79 7.23 0.28
N LEU A 153 4.54 7.09 0.72
CA LEU A 153 3.79 5.84 0.54
C LEU A 153 3.57 5.53 -0.94
N ALA A 154 3.27 6.53 -1.76
CA ALA A 154 3.15 6.37 -3.21
C ALA A 154 4.47 5.92 -3.83
N ALA A 155 5.60 6.49 -3.40
CA ALA A 155 6.92 6.09 -3.89
C ALA A 155 7.25 4.63 -3.52
N VAL A 156 6.94 4.20 -2.30
CA VAL A 156 7.12 2.81 -1.87
C VAL A 156 6.21 1.87 -2.68
N ALA A 157 4.93 2.19 -2.81
CA ALA A 157 3.98 1.38 -3.59
C ALA A 157 4.37 1.32 -5.08
N GLY A 158 4.84 2.43 -5.65
CA GLY A 158 5.29 2.51 -7.04
C GLY A 158 6.59 1.73 -7.26
N GLY A 159 7.56 1.86 -6.34
CA GLY A 159 8.79 1.08 -6.36
C GLY A 159 8.55 -0.42 -6.22
N ALA A 160 7.65 -0.82 -5.33
CA ALA A 160 7.17 -2.19 -5.23
C ALA A 160 6.54 -2.63 -6.55
N GLY A 161 5.67 -1.81 -7.14
CA GLY A 161 5.04 -2.10 -8.42
C GLY A 161 6.04 -2.34 -9.54
N LEU A 162 7.05 -1.48 -9.68
CA LEU A 162 8.12 -1.65 -10.67
C LEU A 162 8.92 -2.93 -10.45
N ALA A 163 9.36 -3.18 -9.22
CA ALA A 163 10.10 -4.41 -8.90
C ALA A 163 9.28 -5.66 -9.21
N LEU A 164 7.99 -5.66 -8.88
CA LEU A 164 7.08 -6.76 -9.18
C LEU A 164 6.87 -6.96 -10.68
N MET A 165 6.73 -5.88 -11.45
CA MET A 165 6.56 -6.00 -12.90
C MET A 165 7.80 -6.57 -13.59
N LEU A 166 8.99 -6.28 -13.07
CA LEU A 166 10.26 -6.71 -13.65
C LEU A 166 10.65 -8.15 -13.24
N ASP A 167 10.37 -8.53 -12.00
CA ASP A 167 10.95 -9.74 -11.41
C ASP A 167 9.96 -10.90 -11.28
N SER A 168 8.69 -10.65 -10.94
CA SER A 168 7.85 -11.73 -10.40
C SER A 168 6.39 -11.78 -10.87
N SER A 169 5.72 -10.64 -11.03
CA SER A 169 4.28 -10.61 -11.32
C SER A 169 3.83 -9.27 -11.90
N GLN A 170 3.44 -9.29 -13.18
CA GLN A 170 2.83 -8.13 -13.84
C GLN A 170 1.51 -7.70 -13.20
N SER A 171 0.66 -8.63 -12.76
CA SER A 171 -0.63 -8.32 -12.16
C SER A 171 -0.47 -7.64 -10.80
N ALA A 172 0.35 -8.20 -9.91
CA ALA A 172 0.66 -7.58 -8.62
C ALA A 172 1.37 -6.23 -8.79
N GLY A 173 2.23 -6.13 -9.80
CA GLY A 173 2.89 -4.89 -10.19
C GLY A 173 1.91 -3.79 -10.62
N ARG A 174 0.95 -4.11 -11.50
CA ARG A 174 -0.12 -3.18 -11.94
C ARG A 174 -0.97 -2.69 -10.75
N LEU A 175 -1.33 -3.59 -9.84
CA LEU A 175 -2.12 -3.24 -8.65
C LEU A 175 -1.35 -2.36 -7.66
N SER A 176 -0.05 -2.61 -7.50
CA SER A 176 0.82 -1.77 -6.67
C SER A 176 1.03 -0.39 -7.28
N GLY A 177 1.18 -0.31 -8.61
CA GLY A 177 1.18 0.95 -9.36
C GLY A 177 -0.13 1.72 -9.21
N ALA A 178 -1.28 1.02 -9.26
CA ALA A 178 -2.59 1.63 -9.04
C ALA A 178 -2.73 2.21 -7.63
N LEU A 179 -2.25 1.48 -6.61
CA LEU A 179 -2.22 1.98 -5.25
C LEU A 179 -1.34 3.23 -5.12
N ALA A 180 -0.18 3.26 -5.79
CA ALA A 180 0.68 4.44 -5.85
C ALA A 180 -0.02 5.64 -6.50
N ALA A 181 -0.73 5.42 -7.61
CA ALA A 181 -1.50 6.45 -8.30
C ALA A 181 -2.65 6.98 -7.43
N SER A 182 -3.39 6.12 -6.73
CA SER A 182 -4.43 6.54 -5.80
C SER A 182 -3.87 7.31 -4.60
N LEU A 183 -2.70 6.91 -4.08
CA LEU A 183 -1.98 7.66 -3.03
C LEU A 183 -1.53 9.03 -3.52
N ALA A 184 -1.05 9.12 -4.77
CA ALA A 184 -0.70 10.38 -5.41
C ALA A 184 -1.94 11.29 -5.56
N ALA A 185 -3.08 10.76 -6.00
CA ALA A 185 -4.35 11.51 -6.06
C ALA A 185 -4.73 12.05 -4.67
N CYS A 186 -4.65 11.21 -3.65
CA CYS A 186 -4.92 11.60 -2.26
C CYS A 186 -3.91 12.63 -1.75
N ALA A 187 -2.65 12.59 -2.17
CA ALA A 187 -1.64 13.60 -1.84
C ALA A 187 -1.98 14.95 -2.49
N VAL A 188 -2.23 14.95 -3.81
CA VAL A 188 -2.52 16.16 -4.60
C VAL A 188 -3.77 16.86 -4.06
N LEU A 189 -4.86 16.12 -3.87
CA LEU A 189 -6.11 16.66 -3.35
C LEU A 189 -6.08 16.88 -1.83
N GLY A 190 -5.32 16.07 -1.09
CA GLY A 190 -5.08 16.24 0.34
C GLY A 190 -4.44 17.59 0.68
N CYS A 191 -3.66 18.13 -0.25
CA CYS A 191 -3.00 19.42 -0.12
C CYS A 191 -3.92 20.64 -0.42
N TRP A 192 -5.15 20.42 -0.88
CA TRP A 192 -6.03 21.49 -1.39
C TRP A 192 -7.45 21.40 -0.81
N PRO A 193 -8.10 22.51 -0.40
CA PRO A 193 -7.56 23.86 -0.20
C PRO A 193 -6.82 24.05 1.13
N GLN A 194 -7.06 23.18 2.13
CA GLN A 194 -6.34 23.21 3.41
C GLN A 194 -5.43 21.99 3.55
N PRO A 195 -4.09 22.17 3.51
CA PRO A 195 -3.15 21.07 3.63
C PRO A 195 -3.20 20.46 5.03
N GLY A 196 -3.78 19.27 5.14
CA GLY A 196 -3.81 18.47 6.36
C GLY A 196 -3.05 17.15 6.17
N PRO A 197 -2.48 16.55 7.24
CA PRO A 197 -1.89 15.22 7.14
C PRO A 197 -2.92 14.23 6.63
N LEU A 198 -2.44 13.21 5.91
CA LEU A 198 -3.27 12.07 5.55
C LEU A 198 -3.92 11.57 6.85
N ALA A 199 -5.26 11.57 6.89
CA ALA A 199 -5.98 11.21 8.10
C ALA A 199 -5.51 9.83 8.57
N ARG A 200 -5.33 9.63 9.88
CA ARG A 200 -4.87 8.35 10.47
C ARG A 200 -5.56 7.12 9.86
N PRO A 201 -6.89 7.12 9.57
CA PRO A 201 -7.53 5.99 8.92
C PRO A 201 -6.96 5.66 7.54
N ALA A 202 -6.71 6.66 6.70
CA ALA A 202 -6.18 6.48 5.36
C ALA A 202 -4.72 5.97 5.38
N SER A 203 -3.93 6.34 6.39
CA SER A 203 -2.61 5.72 6.59
C SER A 203 -2.72 4.23 6.92
N GLY A 204 -3.75 3.84 7.69
CA GLY A 204 -4.06 2.44 7.98
C GLY A 204 -4.46 1.66 6.75
N VAL A 205 -5.34 2.23 5.90
CA VAL A 205 -5.71 1.64 4.60
C VAL A 205 -4.48 1.45 3.73
N ALA A 206 -3.66 2.49 3.58
CA ALA A 206 -2.46 2.43 2.75
C ALA A 206 -1.50 1.33 3.22
N VAL A 207 -1.18 1.28 4.53
CA VAL A 207 -0.27 0.26 5.09
C VAL A 207 -0.84 -1.14 4.91
N LEU A 208 -2.14 -1.33 5.17
CA LEU A 208 -2.79 -2.63 5.04
C LEU A 208 -2.74 -3.11 3.58
N LEU A 209 -3.06 -2.24 2.62
CA LEU A 209 -3.04 -2.57 1.19
C LEU A 209 -1.63 -2.83 0.67
N VAL A 210 -0.65 -1.98 1.01
CA VAL A 210 0.77 -2.21 0.63
C VAL A 210 1.27 -3.53 1.21
N ALA A 211 1.04 -3.79 2.50
CA ALA A 211 1.50 -5.01 3.15
C ALA A 211 0.81 -6.26 2.57
N THR A 212 -0.48 -6.16 2.23
CA THR A 212 -1.22 -7.27 1.58
C THR A 212 -0.65 -7.57 0.19
N LEU A 213 -0.37 -6.53 -0.62
CA LEU A 213 0.23 -6.72 -1.94
C LEU A 213 1.66 -7.29 -1.85
N LEU A 214 2.47 -6.84 -0.90
CA LEU A 214 3.81 -7.39 -0.66
C LEU A 214 3.77 -8.83 -0.15
N ALA A 215 2.85 -9.15 0.76
CA ALA A 215 2.66 -10.52 1.22
C ALA A 215 2.17 -11.43 0.09
N MET A 216 1.25 -10.94 -0.75
CA MET A 216 0.79 -11.66 -1.94
C MET A 216 1.96 -11.92 -2.89
N ALA A 217 2.78 -10.92 -3.15
CA ALA A 217 3.95 -11.06 -4.00
C ALA A 217 4.97 -12.06 -3.44
N HIS A 218 5.23 -12.03 -2.14
CA HIS A 218 6.15 -12.96 -1.49
C HIS A 218 5.67 -14.40 -1.58
N LEU A 219 4.43 -14.62 -1.14
CA LEU A 219 3.86 -15.96 -0.98
C LEU A 219 3.54 -16.60 -2.33
N TYR A 220 3.09 -15.81 -3.32
CA TYR A 220 2.54 -16.36 -4.56
C TYR A 220 3.38 -16.08 -5.81
N ALA A 221 4.26 -15.07 -5.78
CA ALA A 221 5.12 -14.73 -6.91
C ALA A 221 6.61 -14.95 -6.62
N GLY A 222 6.97 -15.46 -5.43
CA GLY A 222 8.37 -15.69 -5.07
C GLY A 222 9.18 -14.40 -4.86
N PHE A 223 8.52 -13.27 -4.62
CA PHE A 223 9.19 -11.98 -4.43
C PHE A 223 10.18 -12.06 -3.25
N PRO A 224 11.48 -11.75 -3.47
CA PRO A 224 12.51 -11.96 -2.46
C PRO A 224 12.23 -11.24 -1.13
N LEU A 225 12.50 -11.91 0.00
CA LEU A 225 12.33 -11.33 1.32
C LEU A 225 13.19 -10.08 1.53
N LEU A 226 14.36 -10.03 0.89
CA LEU A 226 15.23 -8.85 0.89
C LEU A 226 14.51 -7.61 0.34
N TYR A 227 13.75 -7.74 -0.75
CA TYR A 227 13.04 -6.63 -1.37
C TYR A 227 11.93 -6.12 -0.44
N ILE A 228 11.24 -7.05 0.24
CA ILE A 228 10.23 -6.72 1.25
C ILE A 228 10.87 -5.99 2.42
N ALA A 229 12.03 -6.44 2.90
CA ALA A 229 12.74 -5.81 4.00
C ALA A 229 13.17 -4.37 3.63
N LEU A 230 13.68 -4.15 2.42
CA LEU A 230 14.02 -2.81 1.92
C LEU A 230 12.79 -1.90 1.84
N LEU A 231 11.68 -2.39 1.28
CA LEU A 231 10.44 -1.61 1.19
C LEU A 231 9.84 -1.34 2.58
N ALA A 232 9.92 -2.29 3.51
CA ALA A 232 9.54 -2.07 4.90
C ALA A 232 10.43 -1.02 5.58
N ALA A 233 11.75 -1.02 5.33
CA ALA A 233 12.65 0.02 5.80
C ALA A 233 12.27 1.40 5.24
N ALA A 234 11.88 1.48 3.96
CA ALA A 234 11.40 2.71 3.35
C ALA A 234 10.12 3.25 4.01
N LEU A 235 9.18 2.38 4.41
CA LEU A 235 7.99 2.74 5.19
C LEU A 235 8.36 3.24 6.60
N LEU A 236 9.44 2.72 7.17
CA LEU A 236 9.92 3.06 8.50
C LEU A 236 10.83 4.30 8.53
N ALA A 237 11.27 4.80 7.39
CA ALA A 237 12.12 5.99 7.31
C ALA A 237 11.50 7.22 8.01
N GLN A 238 10.21 7.47 7.77
CA GLN A 238 9.51 8.60 8.38
C GLN A 238 9.35 8.47 9.91
N PRO A 239 8.85 7.35 10.48
CA PRO A 239 8.82 7.19 11.93
C PRO A 239 10.20 7.21 12.57
N LEU A 240 11.23 6.70 11.88
CA LEU A 240 12.60 6.76 12.37
C LEU A 240 13.08 8.21 12.47
N VAL A 241 12.94 9.00 11.40
CA VAL A 241 13.31 10.43 11.42
C VAL A 241 12.54 11.17 12.51
N ALA A 242 11.23 10.94 12.62
CA ALA A 242 10.42 11.58 13.66
C ALA A 242 10.85 11.21 15.10
N ALA A 243 11.29 9.96 15.33
CA ALA A 243 11.79 9.52 16.63
C ALA A 243 13.17 10.11 16.96
N LEU A 244 14.02 10.29 15.94
CA LEU A 244 15.35 10.88 16.09
C LEU A 244 15.28 12.40 16.29
N THR A 245 14.37 13.09 15.61
CA THR A 245 14.13 14.52 15.79
C THR A 245 13.19 14.76 16.98
N ARG A 246 13.73 14.66 18.20
CA ARG A 246 12.97 14.87 19.47
C ARG A 246 12.33 16.28 19.60
N ARG A 247 12.71 17.24 18.76
CA ARG A 247 12.07 18.55 18.57
C ARG A 247 11.70 18.69 17.10
N PRO A 248 10.53 19.28 16.77
CA PRO A 248 10.22 19.60 15.38
C PRO A 248 11.32 20.56 14.89
N PRO A 249 12.14 20.18 13.91
CA PRO A 249 13.07 21.14 13.34
C PRO A 249 12.23 22.25 12.71
N ALA A 250 12.51 23.48 13.08
CA ALA A 250 12.01 24.64 12.37
C ALA A 250 12.67 24.63 10.97
N GLY A 251 12.03 23.98 9.97
CA GLY A 251 12.51 23.99 8.59
C GLY A 251 12.30 22.69 7.80
N ALA A 252 12.71 22.73 6.53
CA ALA A 252 12.52 21.66 5.53
C ALA A 252 13.45 20.43 5.69
N ALA A 253 14.32 20.39 6.71
CA ALA A 253 15.36 19.37 6.85
C ALA A 253 14.83 17.97 7.21
N ALA A 254 13.90 17.85 8.17
CA ALA A 254 13.28 16.56 8.52
C ALA A 254 12.52 15.91 7.36
N PRO A 255 11.65 16.62 6.61
CA PRO A 255 10.96 16.00 5.49
C PRO A 255 11.90 15.57 4.36
N LEU A 256 12.97 16.34 4.10
CA LEU A 256 13.98 15.97 3.11
C LEU A 256 14.75 14.70 3.54
N ALA A 257 15.16 14.61 4.81
CA ALA A 257 15.80 13.42 5.33
C ALA A 257 14.90 12.18 5.24
N ALA A 258 13.60 12.32 5.58
CA ALA A 258 12.64 11.23 5.43
C ALA A 258 12.47 10.82 3.97
N ALA A 259 12.41 11.76 3.03
CA ALA A 259 12.32 11.46 1.60
C ALA A 259 13.56 10.71 1.09
N VAL A 260 14.76 11.17 1.44
CA VAL A 260 16.01 10.49 1.06
C VAL A 260 16.07 9.08 1.63
N LEU A 261 15.76 8.91 2.92
CA LEU A 261 15.77 7.61 3.59
C LEU A 261 14.67 6.65 3.08
N THR A 262 13.56 7.18 2.53
CA THR A 262 12.56 6.36 1.83
C THR A 262 13.01 6.00 0.41
N LEU A 263 13.63 6.94 -0.31
CA LEU A 263 14.03 6.72 -1.71
C LEU A 263 15.17 5.73 -1.85
N ILE A 264 16.16 5.73 -0.94
CA ILE A 264 17.32 4.84 -1.03
C ILE A 264 16.90 3.35 -1.11
N PRO A 265 16.11 2.80 -0.17
CA PRO A 265 15.71 1.40 -0.25
C PRO A 265 14.80 1.10 -1.44
N VAL A 266 13.95 2.06 -1.85
CA VAL A 266 13.08 1.92 -3.03
C VAL A 266 13.93 1.79 -4.30
N VAL A 267 14.86 2.71 -4.52
CA VAL A 267 15.76 2.68 -5.69
C VAL A 267 16.63 1.44 -5.66
N ALA A 268 17.16 1.05 -4.51
CA ALA A 268 17.92 -0.20 -4.37
C ALA A 268 17.08 -1.42 -4.76
N THR A 269 15.82 -1.49 -4.32
CA THR A 269 14.91 -2.59 -4.68
C THR A 269 14.65 -2.64 -6.18
N VAL A 270 14.39 -1.49 -6.80
CA VAL A 270 14.16 -1.40 -8.25
C VAL A 270 15.43 -1.78 -9.02
N ALA A 271 16.60 -1.28 -8.61
CA ALA A 271 17.87 -1.60 -9.26
C ALA A 271 18.21 -3.10 -9.16
N LEU A 272 17.96 -3.72 -8.01
CA LEU A 272 18.13 -5.17 -7.84
C LEU A 272 17.17 -5.96 -8.72
N ALA A 273 15.91 -5.54 -8.84
CA ALA A 273 14.94 -6.17 -9.73
C ALA A 273 15.32 -6.00 -11.22
N VAL A 274 15.78 -4.81 -11.63
CA VAL A 274 16.32 -4.59 -12.99
C VAL A 274 17.50 -5.51 -13.26
N LYS A 275 18.43 -5.61 -12.31
CA LYS A 275 19.59 -6.49 -12.44
C LYS A 275 19.17 -7.96 -12.54
N ALA A 276 18.25 -8.42 -11.68
CA ALA A 276 17.74 -9.79 -11.74
C ALA A 276 17.08 -10.09 -13.10
N ALA A 277 16.31 -9.15 -13.66
CA ALA A 277 15.73 -9.29 -14.99
C ALA A 277 16.80 -9.35 -16.09
N GLN A 278 17.88 -8.58 -15.99
CA GLN A 278 19.02 -8.63 -16.93
C GLN A 278 19.77 -9.97 -16.82
N ASP A 279 20.06 -10.43 -15.61
CA ASP A 279 20.76 -11.69 -15.35
C ASP A 279 19.95 -12.91 -15.85
N ALA A 280 18.61 -12.81 -15.88
CA ALA A 280 17.71 -13.83 -16.42
C ALA A 280 17.62 -13.83 -17.97
N GLY A 281 18.37 -12.97 -18.67
CA GLY A 281 18.34 -12.84 -20.13
C GLY A 281 17.16 -12.03 -20.66
N GLY A 282 16.56 -11.19 -19.80
CA GLY A 282 15.37 -10.41 -20.11
C GLY A 282 15.58 -9.22 -21.05
N TYR A 283 16.81 -8.73 -21.22
CA TYR A 283 17.26 -7.76 -22.24
C TYR A 283 18.78 -7.81 -22.38
#